data_AF-A0A2T3NP57-F1
#
_entry.id   AF-A0A2T3NP57-F1
#
_cell.length_a   1.000
_cell.length_b   1.000
_cell.length_c   1.000
_cell.angle_alpha   90.00
_cell.angle_beta   90.00
_cell.angle_gamma   90.00
#
_symmetry.space_group_name_H-M   'P 1'
#
loop_
_entity.id
_entity.type
_entity.pdbx_description
1 polymer ?
#
loop_
_entity_poly.entity_id
_entity_poly.type
_entity_poly.pdbx_seq_one_letter_code
_entity_poly.pdbx_strand_id
1 'polypeptide(L)'
;MWLKKNRGLSIMQNTFYCLLTTLLSLILAFATLNSFAEANKQVSSEELVTAFSTQEKFPKSAFKLKPHHKALQLECANCHDNAKEGEYKRLETEDCLQCHKSREAVADRTQFMDVNLTNPHNSLHDRLDLDCYECHAEHKPSQNLCSFCHKTDSWMGQVP
;
A
#
# COMPACT_ATOMS: atom_id res chain seq x y z
N MET A 1 -20.33 74.21 44.88
CA MET A 1 -19.08 73.46 45.17
C MET A 1 -19.35 71.98 45.54
N TRP A 2 -20.31 71.32 44.87
CA TRP A 2 -20.78 69.96 45.19
C TRP A 2 -20.86 69.06 43.94
N LEU A 3 -19.91 69.20 42.99
CA LEU A 3 -19.88 68.37 41.77
C LEU A 3 -18.51 67.73 41.50
N LYS A 4 -17.46 68.13 42.24
CA LYS A 4 -16.11 67.55 42.10
C LYS A 4 -15.85 66.34 43.00
N LYS A 5 -16.57 66.19 44.12
CA LYS A 5 -16.31 65.13 45.12
C LYS A 5 -16.81 63.73 44.71
N ASN A 6 -17.86 63.63 43.88
CA ASN A 6 -18.41 62.35 43.41
C ASN A 6 -17.72 61.79 42.14
N ARG A 7 -16.89 62.57 41.44
CA ARG A 7 -16.19 62.08 40.24
C ARG A 7 -15.00 61.16 40.57
N GLY A 8 -14.30 61.40 41.69
CA GLY A 8 -13.14 60.59 42.08
C GLY A 8 -13.48 59.15 42.48
N LEU A 9 -14.62 58.95 43.15
CA LEU A 9 -15.06 57.64 43.62
C LEU A 9 -15.52 56.73 42.46
N SER A 10 -16.20 57.31 41.46
CA SER A 10 -16.61 56.61 40.24
C SER A 10 -15.42 56.23 39.34
N ILE A 11 -14.39 57.08 39.26
CA ILE A 11 -13.17 56.78 38.51
C ILE A 11 -12.40 55.62 39.15
N MET A 12 -12.27 55.60 40.49
CA MET A 12 -11.61 54.51 41.22
C MET A 12 -12.37 53.18 41.16
N GLN A 13 -13.71 53.20 41.16
CA GLN A 13 -14.51 51.99 40.96
C GLN A 13 -14.38 51.47 39.53
N ASN A 14 -14.44 52.35 38.51
CA ASN A 14 -14.31 51.93 37.11
C ASN A 14 -12.93 51.39 36.77
N THR A 15 -11.85 51.93 37.35
CA THR A 15 -10.50 51.37 37.18
C THR A 15 -10.35 50.03 37.86
N PHE A 16 -10.94 49.84 39.05
CA PHE A 16 -10.95 48.55 39.74
C PHE A 16 -11.73 47.48 38.98
N TYR A 17 -12.91 47.82 38.44
CA TYR A 17 -13.69 46.91 37.59
C TYR A 17 -12.95 46.56 36.29
N CYS A 18 -12.24 47.51 35.68
CA CYS A 18 -11.45 47.26 34.47
C CYS A 18 -10.25 46.33 34.72
N LEU A 19 -9.58 46.46 35.87
CA LEU A 19 -8.51 45.55 36.26
C LEU A 19 -9.04 44.15 36.59
N LEU A 20 -10.20 44.04 37.22
CA LEU A 20 -10.81 42.75 37.55
C LEU A 20 -11.30 42.00 36.30
N THR A 21 -11.89 42.71 35.33
CA THR A 21 -12.37 42.09 34.07
C THR A 21 -11.22 41.70 33.13
N THR A 22 -10.13 42.47 33.11
CA THR A 22 -8.91 42.10 32.38
C THR A 22 -8.20 40.90 33.01
N LEU A 23 -8.15 40.81 34.33
CA LEU A 23 -7.58 39.64 35.02
C LEU A 23 -8.41 38.37 34.79
N LEU A 24 -9.74 38.48 34.86
CA LEU A 24 -10.64 37.33 34.65
C LEU A 24 -10.60 36.83 33.20
N SER A 25 -10.52 37.72 32.21
CA SER A 25 -10.38 37.34 30.80
C SER A 25 -9.03 36.67 30.49
N LEU A 26 -7.94 37.12 31.14
CA LEU A 26 -6.64 36.45 31.09
C LEU A 26 -6.67 35.04 31.69
N ILE A 27 -7.34 34.86 32.84
CA ILE A 27 -7.47 33.55 33.49
C ILE A 27 -8.30 32.59 32.62
N LEU A 28 -9.41 33.05 32.04
CA LEU A 28 -10.19 32.22 31.10
C LEU A 28 -9.39 31.85 29.85
N ALA A 29 -8.61 32.77 29.29
CA ALA A 29 -7.74 32.47 28.15
C ALA A 29 -6.64 31.45 28.49
N PHE A 30 -6.09 31.50 29.70
CA PHE A 30 -5.10 30.53 30.16
C PHE A 30 -5.71 29.15 30.39
N ALA A 31 -6.94 29.09 30.93
CA ALA A 31 -7.67 27.84 31.12
C ALA A 31 -8.07 27.18 29.79
N THR A 32 -8.45 27.95 28.76
CA THR A 32 -8.74 27.38 27.44
C THR A 32 -7.48 26.87 26.76
N LEU A 33 -6.34 27.56 26.87
CA LEU A 33 -5.06 27.09 26.33
C LEU A 33 -4.58 25.78 26.99
N ASN A 34 -4.75 25.62 28.31
CA ASN A 34 -4.41 24.37 29.00
C ASN A 34 -5.29 23.19 28.53
N SER A 35 -6.58 23.41 28.30
CA SER A 35 -7.47 22.37 27.76
C SER A 35 -7.11 21.96 26.32
N PHE A 36 -6.59 22.89 25.52
CA PHE A 36 -6.07 22.57 24.17
C PHE A 36 -4.75 21.79 24.22
N ALA A 37 -3.90 22.03 25.22
CA ALA A 37 -2.64 21.29 25.38
C ALA A 37 -2.88 19.81 25.74
N GLU A 38 -3.87 19.51 26.60
CA GLU A 38 -4.19 18.13 26.99
C GLU A 38 -4.80 17.33 25.83
N ALA A 39 -5.53 17.99 24.92
CA ALA A 39 -6.13 17.36 23.74
C ALA A 39 -5.12 17.01 22.62
N ASN A 40 -3.90 17.56 22.66
CA ASN A 40 -2.86 17.34 21.63
C ASN A 40 -1.72 16.42 22.11
N LYS A 41 -1.97 15.61 23.13
CA LYS A 41 -1.01 14.58 23.55
C LYS A 41 -0.90 13.54 22.44
N GLN A 42 0.10 13.72 21.58
CA GLN A 42 0.38 12.84 20.45
C GLN A 42 0.45 11.39 20.93
N VAL A 43 -0.44 10.57 20.38
CA VAL A 43 -0.35 9.12 20.44
C VAL A 43 1.00 8.76 19.83
N SER A 44 1.87 8.16 20.65
CA SER A 44 3.22 7.80 20.24
C SER A 44 3.17 6.84 19.05
N SER A 45 4.13 6.96 18.14
CA SER A 45 4.27 6.08 16.98
C SER A 45 4.34 4.59 17.35
N GLU A 46 4.72 4.26 18.59
CA GLU A 46 4.83 2.89 19.09
C GLU A 46 3.46 2.23 19.30
N GLU A 47 2.44 2.99 19.71
CA GLU A 47 1.08 2.48 19.94
C GLU A 47 0.33 2.26 18.61
N LEU A 48 0.55 3.15 17.62
CA LEU A 48 0.00 3.00 16.26
C LEU A 48 0.65 1.84 15.50
N VAL A 49 1.96 1.61 15.70
CA VAL A 49 2.66 0.44 15.13
C VAL A 49 2.15 -0.86 15.76
N THR A 50 1.83 -0.86 17.05
CA THR A 50 1.30 -2.05 17.73
C THR A 50 -0.14 -2.37 17.30
N ALA A 51 -0.99 -1.36 17.07
CA ALA A 51 -2.37 -1.55 16.59
C ALA A 51 -2.46 -1.92 15.10
N PHE A 52 -1.47 -1.58 14.28
CA PHE A 52 -1.37 -1.98 12.88
C PHE A 52 -0.60 -3.30 12.69
N SER A 53 0.12 -3.77 13.73
CA SER A 53 0.97 -4.97 13.70
C SER A 53 0.23 -6.27 14.06
N THR A 54 -1.10 -6.27 14.20
CA THR A 54 -1.84 -7.51 13.88
C THR A 54 -1.81 -7.65 12.36
N GLN A 55 -0.66 -8.10 11.84
CA GLN A 55 -0.55 -8.62 10.49
C GLN A 55 -1.69 -9.62 10.32
N GLU A 56 -2.66 -9.28 9.48
CA GLU A 56 -3.63 -10.20 8.93
C GLU A 56 -2.81 -11.32 8.26
N LYS A 57 -2.54 -12.40 9.01
CA LYS A 57 -1.80 -13.56 8.51
C LYS A 57 -2.73 -14.23 7.50
N PHE A 58 -2.61 -13.82 6.24
CA PHE A 58 -3.45 -14.34 5.16
C PHE A 58 -3.34 -15.86 5.15
N PRO A 59 -4.46 -16.59 5.27
CA PRO A 59 -4.42 -18.04 5.35
C PRO A 59 -3.89 -18.61 4.04
N LYS A 60 -3.10 -19.68 4.09
CA LYS A 60 -2.62 -20.39 2.87
C LYS A 60 -3.74 -20.71 1.88
N SER A 61 -4.96 -20.96 2.37
CA SER A 61 -6.14 -21.22 1.54
C SER A 61 -6.53 -20.06 0.60
N ALA A 62 -6.08 -18.83 0.88
CA ALA A 62 -6.24 -17.68 0.01
C ALA A 62 -5.32 -17.73 -1.23
N PHE A 63 -4.19 -18.44 -1.14
CA PHE A 63 -3.18 -18.53 -2.20
C PHE A 63 -3.26 -19.89 -2.89
N LYS A 64 -4.29 -20.07 -3.71
CA LYS A 64 -4.51 -21.31 -4.45
C LYS A 64 -3.50 -21.43 -5.59
N LEU A 65 -3.01 -22.64 -5.83
CA LEU A 65 -2.28 -22.99 -7.03
C LEU A 65 -3.26 -23.28 -8.18
N LYS A 66 -2.85 -22.91 -9.38
CA LYS A 66 -3.55 -23.19 -10.63
C LYS A 66 -3.41 -24.66 -11.01
N PRO A 67 -4.32 -25.19 -11.85
CA PRO A 67 -4.39 -26.63 -12.12
C PRO A 67 -3.07 -27.26 -12.59
N HIS A 68 -2.28 -26.57 -13.41
CA HIS A 68 -1.03 -27.09 -13.97
C HIS A 68 0.06 -27.29 -12.90
N HIS A 69 0.29 -26.30 -12.03
CA HIS A 69 1.24 -26.43 -10.92
C HIS A 69 0.69 -27.30 -9.77
N LYS A 70 -0.62 -27.20 -9.50
CA LYS A 70 -1.29 -28.05 -8.49
C LYS A 70 -1.22 -29.53 -8.84
N ALA A 71 -1.36 -29.89 -10.11
CA ALA A 71 -1.30 -31.29 -10.56
C ALA A 71 0.07 -31.94 -10.29
N LEU A 72 1.13 -31.13 -10.18
CA LEU A 72 2.47 -31.55 -9.82
C LEU A 72 2.70 -31.66 -8.31
N GLN A 73 1.66 -31.39 -7.49
CA GLN A 73 1.73 -31.44 -6.03
C GLN A 73 2.84 -30.54 -5.46
N LEU A 74 3.04 -29.36 -6.06
CA LEU A 74 3.98 -28.37 -5.56
C LEU A 74 3.47 -27.78 -4.23
N GLU A 75 4.40 -27.62 -3.31
CA GLU A 75 4.24 -26.96 -2.02
C GLU A 75 4.80 -25.53 -2.08
N CYS A 76 4.45 -24.70 -1.09
CA CYS A 76 4.89 -23.29 -1.04
C CYS A 76 6.42 -23.13 -1.20
N ALA A 77 7.17 -24.07 -0.62
CA ALA A 77 8.63 -24.06 -0.62
C ALA A 77 9.27 -24.44 -1.96
N ASN A 78 8.50 -24.98 -2.91
CA ASN A 78 9.00 -25.27 -4.25
C ASN A 78 9.22 -24.00 -5.08
N CYS A 79 8.59 -22.89 -4.73
CA CYS A 79 8.75 -21.62 -5.43
C CYS A 79 9.28 -20.51 -4.52
N HIS A 80 8.81 -20.44 -3.27
CA HIS A 80 9.23 -19.41 -2.32
C HIS A 80 10.40 -19.82 -1.42
N ASP A 81 11.11 -20.89 -1.79
CA ASP A 81 12.15 -21.50 -0.96
C ASP A 81 11.67 -21.75 0.48
N ASN A 82 12.60 -21.82 1.43
CA ASN A 82 12.28 -21.91 2.86
C ASN A 82 11.91 -20.55 3.46
N ALA A 83 11.24 -19.66 2.70
CA ALA A 83 10.72 -18.42 3.24
C ALA A 83 9.79 -18.70 4.42
N LYS A 84 9.89 -17.86 5.45
CA LYS A 84 9.01 -17.97 6.61
C LYS A 84 7.58 -17.68 6.19
N GLU A 85 6.64 -18.39 6.81
CA GLU A 85 5.23 -18.19 6.53
C GLU A 85 4.81 -16.74 6.80
N GLY A 86 4.27 -16.07 5.77
CA GLY A 86 3.90 -14.65 5.82
C GLY A 86 4.98 -13.70 5.31
N GLU A 87 6.19 -14.18 5.05
CA GLU A 87 7.31 -13.43 4.47
C GLU A 87 7.54 -13.78 2.98
N TYR A 88 6.48 -14.25 2.29
CA TYR A 88 6.55 -14.58 0.88
C TYR A 88 6.67 -13.30 0.03
N LYS A 89 7.59 -13.33 -0.93
CA LYS A 89 7.76 -12.26 -1.93
C LYS A 89 7.21 -12.71 -3.28
N ARG A 90 6.96 -11.74 -4.16
CA ARG A 90 6.75 -12.02 -5.58
C ARG A 90 7.98 -12.80 -6.09
N LEU A 91 7.72 -13.80 -6.94
CA LEU A 91 8.77 -14.55 -7.62
C LEU A 91 9.38 -13.71 -8.74
N GLU A 92 10.67 -13.85 -8.92
CA GLU A 92 11.37 -13.29 -10.06
C GLU A 92 11.37 -14.31 -11.22
N THR A 93 11.72 -13.85 -12.42
CA THR A 93 11.77 -14.72 -13.61
C THR A 93 12.69 -15.92 -13.39
N GLU A 94 13.80 -15.75 -12.69
CA GLU A 94 14.78 -16.81 -12.43
C GLU A 94 14.17 -17.98 -11.65
N ASP A 95 13.24 -17.72 -10.72
CA ASP A 95 12.53 -18.75 -9.96
C ASP A 95 11.68 -19.64 -10.88
N CYS A 96 11.04 -19.03 -11.86
CA CYS A 96 10.23 -19.72 -12.86
C CYS A 96 11.11 -20.61 -13.75
N LEU A 97 12.27 -20.08 -14.15
CA LEU A 97 13.19 -20.74 -15.07
C LEU A 97 13.90 -21.96 -14.47
N GLN A 98 13.92 -22.11 -13.14
CA GLN A 98 14.44 -23.33 -12.49
C GLN A 98 13.78 -24.61 -13.04
N CYS A 99 12.49 -24.54 -13.40
CA CYS A 99 11.75 -25.64 -14.04
C CYS A 99 11.47 -25.38 -15.53
N HIS A 100 11.29 -24.11 -15.93
CA HIS A 100 10.95 -23.73 -17.30
C HIS A 100 12.16 -23.55 -18.24
N LYS A 101 13.36 -23.92 -17.78
CA LYS A 101 14.64 -23.89 -18.50
C LYS A 101 15.21 -22.48 -18.68
N SER A 102 15.03 -21.86 -19.84
CA SER A 102 15.55 -20.53 -20.16
C SER A 102 14.54 -19.74 -20.96
N ARG A 103 14.72 -18.41 -21.03
CA ARG A 103 13.85 -17.52 -21.83
C ARG A 103 13.82 -17.97 -23.30
N GLU A 104 14.97 -18.35 -23.85
CA GLU A 104 15.12 -18.89 -25.22
C GLU A 104 14.34 -20.19 -25.37
N ALA A 105 14.49 -21.13 -24.42
CA ALA A 105 13.79 -22.41 -24.49
C ALA A 105 12.26 -22.23 -24.43
N VAL A 106 11.76 -21.23 -23.69
CA VAL A 106 10.32 -20.90 -23.66
C VAL A 106 9.89 -20.25 -24.97
N ALA A 107 10.68 -19.30 -25.49
CA ALA A 107 10.43 -18.67 -26.78
C ALA A 107 10.42 -19.67 -27.95
N ASP A 108 11.34 -20.63 -27.95
CA ASP A 108 11.47 -21.68 -28.96
C ASP A 108 10.24 -22.60 -28.98
N ARG A 109 9.59 -22.82 -27.83
CA ARG A 109 8.34 -23.59 -27.76
C ARG A 109 7.18 -22.87 -28.43
N THR A 110 7.24 -21.55 -28.54
CA THR A 110 6.23 -20.72 -29.20
C THR A 110 6.72 -20.12 -30.53
N GLN A 111 7.84 -20.60 -31.08
CA GLN A 111 8.45 -20.06 -32.31
C GLN A 111 7.54 -20.15 -33.54
N PHE A 112 6.56 -21.05 -33.55
CA PHE A 112 5.56 -21.13 -34.62
C PHE A 112 4.74 -19.83 -34.76
N MET A 113 4.75 -18.96 -33.75
CA MET A 113 4.13 -17.64 -33.74
C MET A 113 5.05 -16.53 -34.28
N ASP A 114 6.34 -16.81 -34.52
CA ASP A 114 7.30 -15.80 -35.01
C ASP A 114 7.00 -15.33 -36.44
N VAL A 115 6.25 -16.12 -37.23
CA VAL A 115 5.88 -15.77 -38.62
C VAL A 115 5.22 -14.39 -38.72
N ASN A 116 4.44 -14.01 -37.70
CA ASN A 116 3.78 -12.71 -37.62
C ASN A 116 4.37 -11.82 -36.51
N LEU A 117 5.54 -12.17 -35.97
CA LEU A 117 6.16 -11.51 -34.83
C LEU A 117 5.22 -11.43 -33.60
N THR A 118 4.38 -12.45 -33.43
CA THR A 118 3.35 -12.51 -32.37
C THR A 118 3.74 -13.44 -31.23
N ASN A 119 4.99 -13.91 -31.19
CA ASN A 119 5.48 -14.74 -30.10
C ASN A 119 5.52 -13.95 -28.78
N PRO A 120 4.70 -14.30 -27.77
CA PRO A 120 4.64 -13.53 -26.52
C PRO A 120 5.93 -13.61 -25.71
N HIS A 121 6.76 -14.63 -25.95
CA HIS A 121 8.02 -14.86 -25.24
C HIS A 121 9.25 -14.37 -26.03
N ASN A 122 9.04 -13.77 -27.21
CA ASN A 122 10.06 -13.08 -27.99
C ASN A 122 9.43 -11.87 -28.68
N SER A 123 8.88 -10.95 -27.88
CA SER A 123 8.07 -9.85 -28.39
C SER A 123 8.93 -8.81 -29.11
N LEU A 124 8.31 -7.96 -29.92
CA LEU A 124 9.00 -6.83 -30.54
C LEU A 124 9.44 -5.75 -29.54
N HIS A 125 8.72 -5.63 -28.42
CA HIS A 125 8.94 -4.59 -27.42
C HIS A 125 10.07 -4.96 -26.46
N ASP A 126 10.06 -6.20 -25.99
CA ASP A 126 10.87 -6.63 -24.86
C ASP A 126 11.78 -7.81 -25.21
N ARG A 127 11.69 -8.37 -26.43
CA ARG A 127 12.41 -9.57 -26.84
C ARG A 127 12.20 -10.68 -25.81
N LEU A 128 13.30 -11.17 -25.24
CA LEU A 128 13.30 -12.22 -24.25
C LEU A 128 13.20 -11.67 -22.82
N ASP A 129 13.27 -10.36 -22.59
CA ASP A 129 13.54 -9.75 -21.28
C ASP A 129 12.30 -9.45 -20.44
N LEU A 130 11.09 -9.60 -20.99
CA LEU A 130 9.85 -9.36 -20.24
C LEU A 130 9.74 -10.30 -19.02
N ASP A 131 9.36 -9.75 -17.87
CA ASP A 131 9.20 -10.56 -16.65
C ASP A 131 8.00 -11.51 -16.76
N CYS A 132 8.19 -12.76 -16.35
CA CYS A 132 7.17 -13.81 -16.49
C CYS A 132 5.86 -13.46 -15.79
N TYR A 133 5.91 -12.79 -14.63
CA TYR A 133 4.71 -12.51 -13.85
C TYR A 133 3.85 -11.39 -14.46
N GLU A 134 4.39 -10.56 -15.35
CA GLU A 134 3.60 -9.52 -16.04
C GLU A 134 2.39 -10.10 -16.79
N CYS A 135 2.47 -11.38 -17.19
CA CYS A 135 1.35 -12.14 -17.74
C CYS A 135 0.93 -13.31 -16.84
N HIS A 136 1.88 -14.05 -16.26
CA HIS A 136 1.64 -15.29 -15.54
C HIS A 136 1.60 -15.11 -14.01
N ALA A 137 0.40 -14.89 -13.47
CA ALA A 137 0.19 -14.84 -12.02
C ALA A 137 -0.34 -16.19 -11.51
N GLU A 138 0.30 -16.76 -10.49
CA GLU A 138 -0.12 -18.05 -9.93
C GLU A 138 -1.31 -17.90 -8.96
N HIS A 139 -1.17 -17.02 -7.96
CA HIS A 139 -2.19 -16.85 -6.92
C HIS A 139 -3.29 -15.84 -7.25
N LYS A 140 -3.30 -15.32 -8.48
CA LYS A 140 -4.24 -14.33 -9.01
C LYS A 140 -4.59 -14.67 -10.46
N PRO A 141 -5.62 -14.06 -11.06
CA PRO A 141 -5.86 -14.20 -12.49
C PRO A 141 -4.63 -13.78 -13.30
N SER A 142 -4.26 -14.59 -14.29
CA SER A 142 -3.27 -14.20 -15.30
C SER A 142 -3.87 -13.18 -16.25
N GLN A 143 -3.01 -12.38 -16.86
CA GLN A 143 -3.40 -11.33 -17.79
C GLN A 143 -2.62 -11.44 -19.09
N ASN A 144 -3.21 -10.97 -20.18
CA ASN A 144 -2.53 -10.84 -21.45
C ASN A 144 -2.07 -9.39 -21.62
N LEU A 145 -0.79 -9.10 -21.34
CA LEU A 145 -0.24 -7.75 -21.47
C LEU A 145 -0.44 -7.20 -22.89
N CYS A 146 -0.31 -8.05 -23.91
CA CYS A 146 -0.49 -7.65 -25.31
C CYS A 146 -1.93 -7.15 -25.58
N SER A 147 -2.93 -7.68 -24.87
CA SER A 147 -4.34 -7.33 -25.06
C SER A 147 -4.70 -5.89 -24.67
N PHE A 148 -3.84 -5.22 -23.91
CA PHE A 148 -4.04 -3.81 -23.58
C PHE A 148 -3.85 -2.88 -24.79
N CYS A 149 -3.11 -3.32 -25.81
CA CYS A 149 -2.85 -2.53 -27.02
C CYS A 149 -3.25 -3.26 -28.32
N HIS A 150 -3.21 -4.58 -28.33
CA HIS A 150 -3.51 -5.41 -29.49
C HIS A 150 -4.81 -6.17 -29.31
N LYS A 151 -5.55 -6.36 -30.41
CA LYS A 151 -6.65 -7.32 -30.41
C LYS A 151 -6.08 -8.73 -30.54
N THR A 152 -6.09 -9.49 -29.43
CA THR A 152 -5.44 -10.81 -29.35
C THR A 152 -6.38 -12.00 -29.46
N ASP A 153 -7.70 -11.76 -29.38
CA ASP A 153 -8.75 -12.80 -29.32
C ASP A 153 -8.70 -13.84 -30.45
N SER A 154 -8.14 -13.49 -31.61
CA SER A 154 -8.11 -14.35 -32.79
C SER A 154 -6.83 -15.17 -32.94
N TRP A 155 -5.79 -14.93 -32.12
CA TRP A 155 -4.47 -15.52 -32.33
C TRP A 155 -3.71 -15.91 -31.05
N MET A 156 -4.11 -15.39 -29.88
CA MET A 156 -3.54 -15.77 -28.60
C MET A 156 -4.57 -16.56 -27.78
N GLY A 157 -4.15 -17.71 -27.24
CA GLY A 157 -4.97 -18.50 -26.33
C GLY A 157 -5.10 -17.86 -24.94
N GLN A 158 -5.82 -18.54 -24.04
CA GLN A 158 -5.86 -18.12 -22.64
C GLN A 158 -4.46 -18.20 -22.01
N VAL A 159 -4.08 -17.14 -21.31
CA VAL A 159 -2.85 -17.13 -20.51
C VAL A 159 -3.07 -18.04 -19.30
N PRO A 160 -2.25 -19.09 -19.13
CA PRO A 160 -2.39 -20.04 -18.02
C PRO A 160 -2.23 -19.37 -16.66
#